data_AF-A0A922ZBJ6-F1
#
_entry.id   AF-A0A922ZBJ6-F1
#
_cell.length_a   1.000
_cell.length_b   1.000
_cell.length_c   1.000
_cell.angle_alpha   90.00
_cell.angle_beta   90.00
_cell.angle_gamma   90.00
#
_symmetry.space_group_name_H-M   'P 1'
#
loop_
_entity.id
_entity.type
_entity.pdbx_description
1 polymer ?
#
loop_
_entity_poly.entity_id
_entity_poly.type
_entity_poly.pdbx_seq_one_letter_code
_entity_poly.pdbx_strand_id
1 'polypeptide(L)'
;MKIYKSLLLITLFIGLTGLISAQNQPRTENRVLRLKEALKLNDDQTAKISEIMTRNEQKATQEQSSKPMNKKAMMKNNRSRLTAMDKEIEPLLTPEQLKKYESYKKERMNQMRSSTKGRKFKE
;
A
#
# COMPACT_ATOMS: atom_id res chain seq x y z
N MET A 1 1.50 43.27 25.03
CA MET A 1 2.78 42.60 24.76
C MET A 1 2.68 41.15 25.22
N LYS A 2 2.99 40.22 24.30
CA LYS A 2 3.62 38.88 24.46
C LYS A 2 3.33 38.10 25.75
N ILE A 3 2.77 36.89 25.61
CA ILE A 3 3.41 35.60 25.95
C ILE A 3 2.59 34.46 25.29
N TYR A 4 3.07 34.01 24.13
CA TYR A 4 2.84 32.67 23.61
C TYR A 4 3.57 31.71 24.55
N LYS A 5 2.91 30.81 25.29
CA LYS A 5 3.58 29.71 26.03
C LYS A 5 2.69 28.64 26.71
N SER A 6 1.52 28.33 26.18
CA SER A 6 0.79 27.08 26.52
C SER A 6 -0.25 26.82 25.40
N LEU A 7 -0.04 26.11 24.29
CA LEU A 7 0.84 24.99 23.93
C LEU A 7 0.82 23.87 24.97
N LEU A 8 -0.38 23.36 25.26
CA LEU A 8 -0.57 22.10 25.96
C LEU A 8 -1.84 21.38 25.45
N LEU A 9 -1.59 20.32 24.66
CA LEU A 9 -2.35 19.07 24.64
C LEU A 9 -3.89 19.17 24.60
N ILE A 10 -4.45 19.23 23.39
CA ILE A 10 -5.76 18.59 23.13
C ILE A 10 -5.49 17.42 22.18
N THR A 11 -4.80 16.43 22.71
CA THR A 11 -4.91 15.03 22.30
C THR A 11 -6.29 14.55 22.73
N LEU A 12 -7.33 14.93 21.99
CA LEU A 12 -8.65 14.35 22.16
C LEU A 12 -8.76 13.13 21.25
N PHE A 13 -8.53 11.98 21.87
CA PHE A 13 -9.00 10.65 21.50
C PHE A 13 -10.10 10.65 20.41
N ILE A 14 -9.74 10.16 19.23
CA ILE A 14 -10.69 9.40 18.39
C ILE A 14 -10.13 7.98 18.36
N GLY A 15 -10.62 7.19 19.31
CA GLY A 15 -10.39 5.76 19.38
C GLY A 15 -11.26 5.01 18.37
N LEU A 16 -10.70 3.89 17.90
CA LEU A 16 -11.35 2.73 17.29
C LEU A 16 -12.31 3.00 16.12
N THR A 17 -11.75 2.92 14.91
CA THR A 17 -12.46 2.44 13.71
C THR A 17 -11.41 1.75 12.83
N GLY A 18 -11.43 0.47 12.49
CA GLY A 18 -12.27 -0.65 12.89
C GLY A 18 -11.49 -1.92 12.49
N LEU A 19 -11.67 -3.01 13.24
CA LEU A 19 -11.25 -4.33 12.80
C LEU A 19 -12.18 -4.77 11.66
N ILE A 20 -11.88 -4.32 10.44
CA ILE A 20 -12.52 -4.86 9.24
C ILE A 20 -11.90 -6.25 9.04
N SER A 21 -12.63 -7.30 9.42
CA SER A 21 -12.26 -8.68 9.09
C SER A 21 -12.29 -8.85 7.57
N ALA A 22 -11.12 -8.71 6.94
CA ALA A 22 -10.92 -8.88 5.52
C ALA A 22 -10.41 -10.31 5.26
N GLN A 23 -11.16 -11.12 4.51
CA GLN A 23 -10.92 -12.54 4.20
C GLN A 23 -9.59 -12.87 3.45
N ASN A 24 -8.60 -11.97 3.43
CA ASN A 24 -7.27 -12.15 2.85
C ASN A 24 -6.14 -11.55 3.71
N GLN A 25 -6.43 -11.36 5.02
CA GLN A 25 -5.58 -10.72 6.03
C GLN A 25 -4.08 -11.08 5.98
N PRO A 26 -3.66 -12.36 5.86
CA PRO A 26 -2.24 -12.69 5.99
C PRO A 26 -1.37 -12.15 4.84
N ARG A 27 -1.93 -11.99 3.63
CA ARG A 27 -1.13 -11.50 2.49
C ARG A 27 -0.88 -10.00 2.57
N THR A 28 -1.92 -9.23 2.89
CA THR A 28 -1.82 -7.78 3.00
C THR A 28 -1.01 -7.39 4.24
N GLU A 29 -1.25 -8.04 5.37
CA GLU A 29 -0.53 -7.81 6.62
C GLU A 29 0.98 -8.03 6.48
N ASN A 30 1.39 -9.16 5.89
CA ASN A 30 2.81 -9.43 5.62
C ASN A 30 3.45 -8.37 4.70
N ARG A 31 2.70 -7.80 3.76
CA ARG A 31 3.22 -6.75 2.87
C ARG A 31 3.38 -5.42 3.62
N VAL A 32 2.42 -5.09 4.48
CA VAL A 32 2.47 -3.90 5.33
C VAL A 32 3.64 -3.99 6.31
N LEU A 33 3.85 -5.16 6.94
CA LEU A 33 4.99 -5.39 7.84
C LEU A 33 6.33 -5.18 7.12
N ARG A 34 6.52 -5.76 5.92
CA ARG A 34 7.74 -5.52 5.13
C ARG A 34 7.93 -4.05 4.77
N LEU A 35 6.86 -3.32 4.44
CA LEU A 35 6.94 -1.89 4.17
C LEU A 35 7.28 -1.10 5.45
N LYS A 36 6.72 -1.49 6.59
CA LYS A 36 7.04 -0.90 7.89
C LYS A 36 8.52 -1.05 8.20
N GLU A 37 9.08 -2.24 8.01
CA GLU A 37 10.50 -2.50 8.26
C GLU A 37 11.42 -1.76 7.28
N ALA A 38 11.09 -1.77 5.99
CA ALA A 38 11.91 -1.18 4.93
C ALA A 38 11.92 0.35 4.99
N LEU A 39 10.77 0.97 5.25
CA LEU A 39 10.62 2.42 5.29
C LEU A 39 10.70 2.97 6.72
N LYS A 40 10.80 2.11 7.74
CA LYS A 40 10.73 2.50 9.16
C LYS A 40 9.49 3.35 9.42
N LEU A 41 8.33 2.83 9.01
CA LEU A 41 7.05 3.52 9.18
C LEU A 41 6.71 3.58 10.67
N ASN A 42 6.18 4.73 11.11
CA ASN A 42 5.56 4.81 12.42
C ASN A 42 4.18 4.12 12.42
N ASP A 43 3.55 4.02 13.59
CA ASP A 43 2.29 3.27 13.73
C ASP A 43 1.12 3.93 12.99
N ASP A 44 1.05 5.27 12.97
CA ASP A 44 0.01 6.02 12.23
C ASP A 44 0.15 5.81 10.71
N GLN A 45 1.36 5.94 10.18
CA GLN A 45 1.67 5.66 8.77
C GLN A 45 1.33 4.20 8.42
N THR A 46 1.70 3.25 9.31
CA THR A 46 1.42 1.82 9.12
C THR A 46 -0.08 1.56 9.07
N ALA A 47 -0.86 2.14 9.98
CA ALA A 47 -2.31 1.98 10.02
C ALA A 47 -2.97 2.50 8.74
N LYS A 48 -2.65 3.73 8.31
CA LYS A 48 -3.19 4.34 7.08
C LYS A 48 -2.81 3.55 5.84
N ILE A 49 -1.55 3.13 5.74
CA ILE A 49 -1.08 2.31 4.61
C ILE A 49 -1.76 0.93 4.62
N SER A 50 -1.99 0.33 5.78
CA SER A 50 -2.72 -0.93 5.91
C SER A 50 -4.15 -0.83 5.37
N GLU A 51 -4.85 0.26 5.69
CA GLU A 51 -6.19 0.51 5.18
C GLU A 51 -6.20 0.65 3.65
N ILE A 52 -5.31 1.48 3.10
CA ILE A 52 -5.16 1.68 1.66
C ILE A 52 -4.90 0.34 0.95
N MET A 53 -3.97 -0.47 1.48
CA MET A 53 -3.61 -1.75 0.89
C MET A 53 -4.72 -2.78 1.01
N THR A 54 -5.49 -2.78 2.10
CA THR A 54 -6.65 -3.66 2.30
C THR A 54 -7.77 -3.33 1.32
N ARG A 55 -8.11 -2.04 1.19
CA ARG A 55 -9.09 -1.55 0.21
C ARG A 55 -8.67 -1.91 -1.23
N ASN A 56 -7.38 -1.79 -1.52
CA ASN A 56 -6.83 -2.16 -2.81
C ASN A 56 -6.97 -3.66 -3.12
N GLU A 57 -6.73 -4.53 -2.13
CA GLU A 57 -6.88 -5.99 -2.27
C GLU A 57 -8.35 -6.41 -2.45
N GLN A 58 -9.27 -5.76 -1.72
CA GLN A 58 -10.71 -5.99 -1.89
C GLN A 58 -11.16 -5.64 -3.32
N LYS A 59 -10.74 -4.49 -3.84
CA LYS A 59 -10.99 -4.11 -5.24
C LYS A 59 -10.42 -5.13 -6.23
N ALA A 60 -9.20 -5.61 -5.98
CA ALA A 60 -8.57 -6.64 -6.83
C ALA A 60 -9.38 -7.94 -6.85
N THR A 61 -9.84 -8.38 -5.68
CA THR A 61 -10.63 -9.61 -5.52
C THR A 61 -11.99 -9.47 -6.23
N GLN A 62 -12.67 -8.32 -6.06
CA GLN A 62 -13.94 -8.03 -6.69
C GLN A 62 -13.83 -7.94 -8.23
N GLU A 63 -12.77 -7.32 -8.74
CA GLU A 63 -12.50 -7.27 -10.19
C GLU A 63 -12.27 -8.68 -10.76
N GLN A 64 -11.57 -9.54 -10.02
CA GLN A 64 -11.29 -10.90 -10.46
C GLN A 64 -12.52 -11.81 -10.39
N SER A 65 -13.39 -11.63 -9.39
CA SER A 65 -14.62 -12.41 -9.24
C SER A 65 -15.75 -11.96 -10.17
N SER A 66 -15.75 -10.69 -10.61
CA SER A 66 -16.87 -10.12 -11.35
C SER A 66 -16.90 -10.48 -12.84
N LYS A 67 -15.75 -10.67 -13.51
CA LYS A 67 -15.70 -11.02 -14.94
C LYS A 67 -14.46 -11.84 -15.32
N PRO A 68 -14.59 -12.90 -16.14
CA PRO A 68 -13.44 -13.50 -16.79
C PRO A 68 -12.81 -12.46 -17.73
N MET A 69 -11.58 -12.06 -17.40
CA MET A 69 -10.85 -11.01 -18.10
C MET A 69 -9.61 -11.60 -18.76
N ASN A 70 -9.32 -11.18 -20.00
CA ASN A 70 -8.08 -11.60 -20.64
C ASN A 70 -6.85 -11.07 -19.88
N LYS A 71 -5.72 -11.77 -20.02
CA LYS A 71 -4.48 -11.46 -19.29
C LYS A 71 -3.99 -10.02 -19.48
N LYS A 72 -4.19 -9.43 -20.67
CA LYS A 72 -3.77 -8.06 -20.99
C LYS A 72 -4.59 -7.03 -20.20
N ALA A 73 -5.89 -7.22 -20.14
CA ALA A 73 -6.78 -6.35 -19.39
C ALA A 73 -6.55 -6.50 -17.87
N MET A 74 -6.33 -7.73 -17.37
CA MET A 74 -5.94 -7.94 -15.96
C MET A 74 -4.65 -7.19 -15.61
N MET A 75 -3.64 -7.24 -16.48
CA MET A 75 -2.38 -6.52 -16.26
C MET A 75 -2.57 -5.01 -16.26
N LYS A 76 -3.40 -4.47 -17.17
CA LYS A 76 -3.72 -3.04 -17.22
C LYS A 76 -4.44 -2.59 -15.95
N ASN A 77 -5.45 -3.33 -15.50
CA ASN A 77 -6.21 -3.02 -14.29
C ASN A 77 -5.30 -3.07 -13.06
N ASN A 78 -4.48 -4.12 -12.93
CA ASN A 78 -3.52 -4.22 -11.84
C ASN A 78 -2.54 -3.04 -11.83
N ARG A 79 -2.01 -2.62 -12.99
CA ARG A 79 -1.13 -1.45 -13.08
C ARG A 79 -1.84 -0.18 -12.64
N SER A 80 -3.06 0.05 -13.14
CA SER A 80 -3.87 1.22 -12.80
C SER A 80 -4.14 1.28 -11.30
N ARG A 81 -4.53 0.15 -10.72
CA ARG A 81 -4.80 0.00 -9.29
C ARG A 81 -3.55 0.28 -8.45
N LEU A 82 -2.40 -0.31 -8.81
CA LEU A 82 -1.14 -0.04 -8.12
C LEU A 82 -0.73 1.44 -8.20
N THR A 83 -0.91 2.09 -9.35
CA THR A 83 -0.62 3.53 -9.48
C THR A 83 -1.54 4.39 -8.61
N ALA A 84 -2.83 4.04 -8.51
CA ALA A 84 -3.75 4.73 -7.61
C ALA A 84 -3.35 4.55 -6.14
N MET A 85 -3.04 3.32 -5.74
CA MET A 85 -2.56 3.00 -4.40
C MET A 85 -1.27 3.75 -4.05
N ASP A 86 -0.29 3.78 -4.97
CA ASP A 86 0.97 4.49 -4.75
C ASP A 86 0.71 6.01 -4.53
N LYS A 87 -0.21 6.63 -5.27
CA LYS A 87 -0.60 8.05 -5.08
C LYS A 87 -1.24 8.34 -3.71
N GLU A 88 -1.95 7.36 -3.13
CA GLU A 88 -2.51 7.48 -1.78
C GLU A 88 -1.44 7.31 -0.69
N ILE A 89 -0.40 6.51 -0.96
CA ILE A 89 0.69 6.21 0.00
C ILE A 89 1.75 7.32 0.02
N GLU A 90 2.15 7.87 -1.13
CA GLU A 90 3.19 8.89 -1.25
C GLU A 90 3.05 10.09 -0.28
N PRO A 91 1.87 10.72 -0.11
CA PRO A 91 1.72 11.86 0.81
C PRO A 91 1.81 11.47 2.30
N LEU A 92 1.75 10.17 2.63
CA LEU A 92 1.90 9.69 4.01
C LEU A 92 3.37 9.51 4.41
N LEU A 93 4.30 9.57 3.44
CA LEU A 93 5.71 9.31 3.66
C LEU A 93 6.50 10.61 3.84
N THR A 94 7.53 10.57 4.67
CA THR A 94 8.53 11.65 4.71
C THR A 94 9.37 11.64 3.42
N PRO A 95 10.08 12.74 3.10
CA PRO A 95 10.94 12.78 1.91
C PRO A 95 11.98 11.66 1.84
N GLU A 96 12.55 11.25 2.99
CA GLU A 96 13.50 10.13 3.06
C GLU A 96 12.84 8.79 2.81
N GLN A 97 11.65 8.57 3.37
CA GLN A 97 10.86 7.37 3.17
C GLN A 97 10.39 7.27 1.71
N LEU A 98 10.01 8.39 1.09
CA LEU A 98 9.60 8.45 -0.31
C LEU A 98 10.72 7.97 -1.25
N LYS A 99 11.97 8.41 -1.03
CA LYS A 99 13.13 7.93 -1.82
C LYS A 99 13.29 6.41 -1.74
N LYS A 100 13.17 5.83 -0.54
CA LYS A 100 13.22 4.37 -0.35
C LYS A 100 12.04 3.68 -1.03
N TYR A 101 10.85 4.27 -0.93
CA TYR A 101 9.65 3.75 -1.56
C TYR A 101 9.72 3.76 -3.08
N GLU A 102 10.33 4.77 -3.70
CA GLU A 102 10.58 4.78 -5.15
C GLU A 102 11.48 3.64 -5.61
N SER A 103 12.54 3.34 -4.85
CA SER A 103 13.39 2.17 -5.10
C SER A 103 12.60 0.87 -4.98
N TYR A 104 11.76 0.76 -3.95
CA TYR A 104 10.85 -0.38 -3.78
C TYR A 104 9.88 -0.53 -4.97
N LYS A 105 9.31 0.57 -5.49
CA LYS A 105 8.44 0.56 -6.68
C LYS A 105 9.17 0.04 -7.92
N LYS A 106 10.43 0.44 -8.12
CA LYS A 106 11.27 -0.01 -9.24
C LYS A 106 11.58 -1.50 -9.14
N GLU A 107 11.95 -1.98 -7.96
CA GLU A 107 12.23 -3.39 -7.73
C GLU A 107 11.01 -4.27 -8.00
N ARG A 108 9.85 -3.88 -7.45
CA ARG A 108 8.56 -4.51 -7.74
C ARG A 108 8.28 -4.60 -9.24
N MET A 109 8.55 -3.53 -9.99
CA MET A 109 8.38 -3.52 -11.45
C MET A 109 9.33 -4.48 -12.15
N ASN A 110 10.58 -4.56 -11.70
CA ASN A 110 11.57 -5.49 -12.24
C ASN A 110 11.18 -6.95 -11.98
N GLN A 111 10.67 -7.27 -10.80
CA GLN A 111 10.17 -8.62 -10.46
C GLN A 111 8.98 -9.03 -11.35
N MET A 112 8.07 -8.11 -11.67
CA MET A 112 6.99 -8.38 -12.64
C MET A 112 7.52 -8.68 -14.05
N ARG A 113 8.56 -7.96 -14.48
CA ARG A 113 9.20 -8.17 -15.80
C ARG A 113 9.96 -9.48 -15.86
N SER A 114 10.74 -9.84 -14.83
CA SER A 114 11.51 -11.09 -14.78
C SER A 114 10.61 -12.32 -14.75
N SER A 115 9.51 -12.27 -13.99
CA SER A 115 8.50 -13.34 -13.95
C SER A 115 7.87 -13.62 -15.33
N THR A 116 7.79 -12.60 -16.19
CA THR A 116 7.31 -12.75 -17.58
C THR A 116 8.36 -13.43 -18.48
N LYS A 117 9.65 -13.20 -18.22
CA LYS A 117 10.76 -13.75 -19.00
C LYS A 117 11.01 -15.23 -18.68
N GLY A 118 10.91 -15.63 -17.41
CA GLY A 118 11.10 -17.02 -16.98
C GLY A 118 10.02 -17.99 -17.50
N ARG A 119 8.81 -17.51 -17.82
CA ARG A 119 7.74 -18.34 -18.38
C ARG A 119 7.95 -18.67 -19.87
N LYS A 120 8.68 -17.84 -20.61
CA LYS A 120 8.96 -18.05 -22.05
C LYS A 120 10.02 -19.11 -22.35
N PHE A 121 10.78 -19.56 -21.34
CA PHE A 121 11.83 -20.58 -21.49
C PHE A 121 11.36 -21.99 -21.04
N LYS A 122 10.10 -22.14 -20.60
CA LYS A 122 9.50 -23.41 -20.16
C LYS A 122 8.36 -23.89 -21.08
N GLU A 123 8.16 -23.24 -22.22
CA GLU A 123 7.26 -23.66 -23.31
C GLU A 123 8.14 -24.09 -24.49
#